data_AF-A0A9D6IYX6-F1
#
_entry.id   AF-A0A9D6IYX6-F1
#
_cell.length_a   1.000
_cell.length_b   1.000
_cell.length_c   1.000
_cell.angle_alpha   90.00
_cell.angle_beta   90.00
_cell.angle_gamma   90.00
#
_symmetry.space_group_name_H-M   'P 1'
#
loop_
_entity.id
_entity.type
_entity.pdbx_description
1 polymer ?
#
loop_
_entity_poly.entity_id
_entity_poly.type
_entity_poly.pdbx_seq_one_letter_code
_entity_poly.pdbx_strand_id
1 'polypeptide(L)' 'MAQTPSQTAANFPSKPIRLVIPNPPGGVADSMARLLAQGLQAKWGQPVVPENRPGGSQMIGSEIVAKAAPDGYT' A
#
# COMPACT_ATOMS: atom_id res chain seq x y z
N MET A 1 -11.34 17.06 21.09
CA MET A 1 -10.82 15.73 20.74
C MET A 1 -11.78 15.15 19.71
N ALA A 2 -11.48 15.33 18.42
CA ALA A 2 -12.39 14.96 17.34
C ALA A 2 -12.29 13.45 17.09
N GLN A 3 -13.43 12.77 17.15
CA GLN A 3 -13.56 11.35 16.87
C GLN A 3 -13.44 11.16 15.35
N THR A 4 -12.34 10.59 14.88
CA THR A 4 -12.24 10.14 13.49
C THR A 4 -13.21 8.97 13.33
N PRO A 5 -14.21 9.03 12.44
CA PRO A 5 -15.13 7.92 12.26
C PRO A 5 -14.33 6.69 11.83
N SER A 6 -14.40 5.62 12.62
CA SER A 6 -13.92 4.29 12.23
C SER A 6 -14.64 3.93 10.93
N GLN A 7 -13.93 3.97 9.81
CA GLN A 7 -14.48 3.56 8.53
C GLN A 7 -14.83 2.08 8.64
N THR A 8 -16.12 1.79 8.75
CA THR A 8 -16.65 0.44 8.88
C THR A 8 -16.07 -0.42 7.76
N ALA A 9 -15.49 -1.56 8.10
CA ALA A 9 -14.84 -2.52 7.20
C ALA A 9 -15.73 -3.07 6.05
N ALA A 10 -16.97 -2.59 5.91
CA ALA A 10 -17.98 -3.15 5.04
C ALA A 10 -17.69 -2.98 3.54
N ASN A 11 -16.90 -1.98 3.11
CA ASN A 11 -16.75 -1.64 1.68
C ASN A 11 -15.29 -1.51 1.20
N PHE A 12 -14.32 -2.08 1.92
CA PHE A 12 -12.94 -2.10 1.45
C PHE A 12 -12.72 -3.24 0.43
N PRO A 13 -12.03 -3.00 -0.70
CA PRO A 13 -11.60 -1.72 -1.26
C PRO A 13 -12.62 -1.10 -2.23
N SER A 14 -12.78 0.23 -2.19
CA SER A 14 -13.66 1.02 -3.08
C SER A 14 -12.89 1.94 -4.04
N LYS A 15 -11.57 2.04 -3.88
CA LYS A 15 -10.64 2.81 -4.72
C LYS A 15 -9.34 2.01 -4.89
N PRO A 16 -8.46 2.39 -5.85
CA PRO A 16 -7.14 1.77 -5.98
C PRO A 16 -6.32 1.83 -4.69
N ILE A 17 -5.60 0.76 -4.40
CA ILE A 17 -4.73 0.62 -3.23
C ILE A 17 -3.29 0.93 -3.66
N ARG A 18 -2.57 1.71 -2.85
CA ARG A 18 -1.13 1.94 -3.06
C ARG A 18 -0.35 0.91 -2.24
N LEU A 19 0.61 0.24 -2.88
CA LEU A 19 1.51 -0.70 -2.23
C LEU A 19 2.91 -0.09 -2.19
N VAL A 20 3.29 0.46 -1.04
CA VAL A 20 4.60 1.11 -0.86
C VAL A 20 5.70 0.05 -0.79
N ILE A 21 6.72 0.19 -1.64
CA ILE A 21 7.89 -0.70 -1.68
C ILE A 21 9.12 0.12 -1.30
N PRO A 22 9.74 -0.10 -0.13
CA PRO A 22 10.89 0.67 0.33
C PRO A 22 12.22 0.28 -0.37
N ASN A 23 12.13 -0.34 -1.56
CA ASN A 23 13.25 -0.85 -2.34
C ASN A 23 13.24 -0.30 -3.77
N PRO A 24 14.41 -0.23 -4.44
CA PRO A 24 14.49 0.11 -5.86
C PRO A 24 13.66 -0.83 -6.75
N PRO A 25 13.12 -0.33 -7.87
CA PRO A 25 12.41 -1.17 -8.85
C PRO A 25 13.34 -2.23 -9.46
N GLY A 26 12.78 -3.39 -9.81
CA GLY A 26 13.51 -4.49 -10.47
C GLY A 26 14.28 -5.42 -9.51
N GLY A 27 14.32 -5.14 -8.21
CA GLY A 27 14.86 -6.07 -7.21
C GLY A 27 13.86 -7.14 -6.77
N VAL A 28 14.32 -8.14 -6.00
CA VAL A 28 13.48 -9.25 -5.49
C VAL A 28 12.24 -8.74 -4.75
N ALA A 29 12.38 -7.73 -3.89
CA ALA A 29 11.27 -7.13 -3.17
C ALA A 29 10.21 -6.51 -4.10
N ASP A 30 10.64 -5.83 -5.17
CA ASP A 30 9.75 -5.25 -6.17
C ASP A 30 9.01 -6.34 -6.98
N SER A 31 9.73 -7.40 -7.40
CA SER A 31 9.10 -8.52 -8.10
C SER A 31 8.07 -9.24 -7.24
N MET A 32 8.37 -9.49 -5.97
CA MET A 32 7.40 -10.10 -5.04
C MET A 32 6.20 -9.19 -4.80
N ALA A 33 6.42 -7.88 -4.63
CA ALA A 33 5.34 -6.93 -4.44
C ALA A 33 4.42 -6.83 -5.67
N ARG A 34 4.98 -6.91 -6.90
CA ARG A 34 4.18 -6.96 -8.14
C ARG A 34 3.34 -8.23 -8.23
N LEU A 35 3.89 -9.38 -7.85
CA LEU A 35 3.13 -10.63 -7.80
C LEU A 35 1.98 -10.54 -6.79
N LEU A 36 2.23 -9.99 -5.60
CA LEU A 36 1.20 -9.75 -4.60
C LEU A 36 0.13 -8.78 -5.10
N ALA A 37 0.53 -7.67 -5.73
CA ALA A 37 -0.40 -6.70 -6.29
C ALA A 37 -1.34 -7.33 -7.33
N GLN A 38 -0.82 -8.19 -8.21
CA GLN A 38 -1.63 -8.93 -9.18
C GLN A 38 -2.66 -9.86 -8.49
N GLY A 39 -2.23 -10.63 -7.49
CA GLY A 39 -3.12 -11.53 -6.75
C GLY A 39 -4.20 -10.79 -5.96
N LEU A 40 -3.83 -9.67 -5.32
CA LEU A 40 -4.75 -8.80 -4.59
C LEU A 40 -5.75 -8.12 -5.53
N GLN A 41 -5.29 -7.64 -6.69
CA GLN A 41 -6.16 -7.07 -7.70
C GLN A 41 -7.17 -8.09 -8.21
N ALA A 42 -6.76 -9.34 -8.45
CA ALA A 42 -7.67 -10.41 -8.85
C ALA A 42 -8.71 -10.74 -7.77
N LYS A 43 -8.30 -10.70 -6.49
CA LYS A 43 -9.19 -10.97 -5.35
C LYS A 43 -10.21 -9.85 -5.10
N TRP A 44 -9.77 -8.60 -5.24
CA TRP A 44 -10.58 -7.44 -4.85
C TRP A 44 -11.27 -6.74 -6.01
N GLY A 45 -10.87 -6.99 -7.26
CA GLY A 45 -11.38 -6.27 -8.43
C GLY A 45 -10.98 -4.79 -8.46
N GLN A 46 -10.18 -4.33 -7.51
CA GLN A 46 -9.62 -2.99 -7.45
C GLN A 46 -8.13 -3.01 -7.80
N PRO A 47 -7.61 -2.01 -8.53
CA PRO A 47 -6.19 -1.93 -8.84
C PRO A 47 -5.36 -1.85 -7.56
N VAL A 48 -4.29 -2.64 -7.48
CA VAL A 48 -3.25 -2.49 -6.46
C VAL A 48 -2.00 -1.98 -7.18
N VAL A 49 -1.55 -0.78 -6.82
CA VAL A 49 -0.52 -0.03 -7.54
C VAL A 49 0.78 -0.06 -6.75
N PRO A 50 1.81 -0.79 -7.23
CA PRO A 50 3.14 -0.78 -6.61
C PRO A 50 3.80 0.60 -6.74
N GLU A 51 4.30 1.15 -5.63
CA GLU A 51 4.96 2.44 -5.58
C GLU A 51 6.34 2.32 -4.89
N ASN A 52 7.42 2.38 -5.67
CA ASN A 52 8.77 2.28 -5.14
C ASN A 52 9.19 3.60 -4.46
N ARG A 53 9.50 3.54 -3.17
CA ARG A 53 10.00 4.64 -2.33
C ARG A 53 11.33 4.27 -1.67
N PRO A 54 12.41 4.11 -2.45
CA PRO A 54 13.72 3.76 -1.92
C PRO A 54 14.35 4.91 -1.12
N GLY A 55 15.30 4.57 -0.25
CA GLY A 55 16.15 5.52 0.47
C GLY A 55 16.06 5.39 2.00
N GLY A 56 17.00 6.04 2.69
CA GLY A 56 17.08 6.04 4.16
C GLY A 56 17.10 4.63 4.78
N SER A 57 17.71 3.64 4.13
CA SER A 57 17.69 2.24 4.59
C SER A 57 16.27 1.71 4.85
N GLN A 58 15.34 1.98 3.94
CA GLN A 58 13.90 1.66 4.00
C GLN A 58 13.05 2.60 4.87
N MET A 59 13.67 3.48 5.65
CA MET A 59 12.97 4.39 6.58
C MET A 59 11.99 5.33 5.86
N ILE A 60 12.32 5.79 4.65
CA ILE A 60 11.43 6.70 3.89
C ILE A 60 10.09 6.02 3.57
N GLY A 61 10.13 4.78 3.05
CA GLY A 61 8.92 4.02 2.76
C GLY A 61 8.12 3.72 4.03
N SER A 62 8.79 3.35 5.12
CA SER A 62 8.15 3.11 6.41
C SER A 62 7.48 4.36 6.98
N GLU A 63 8.12 5.53 6.87
CA GLU A 63 7.53 6.80 7.31
C GLU A 63 6.29 7.20 6.49
N ILE A 64 6.29 6.93 5.18
CA ILE A 64 5.14 7.21 4.32
C ILE A 64 3.92 6.40 4.79
N VAL A 65 4.11 5.09 5.03
CA VAL A 65 3.04 4.22 5.53
C VAL A 65 2.62 4.61 6.95
N ALA A 66 3.59 4.92 7.82
CA ALA A 66 3.30 5.32 9.20
C ALA A 66 2.50 6.63 9.32
N LYS A 67 2.67 7.55 8.36
CA LYS A 67 1.95 8.84 8.30
C LYS A 67 0.68 8.77 7.44
N ALA A 68 0.42 7.63 6.79
CA ALA A 68 -0.76 7.46 5.95
C ALA A 68 -2.05 7.47 6.78
N ALA A 69 -3.18 7.74 6.12
CA ALA A 69 -4.47 7.54 6.74
C ALA A 69 -4.64 6.05 7.08
N PRO A 70 -5.17 5.69 8.27
CA PRO A 70 -5.40 4.30 8.65
C PRO A 70 -6.66 3.74 7.97
N ASP A 71 -6.76 3.90 6.64
CA ASP A 71 -7.91 3.54 5.81
C ASP A 71 -7.66 2.29 4.94
N GLY A 72 -6.44 1.73 4.98
CA GLY A 72 -6.04 0.50 4.28
C GLY A 72 -5.61 0.70 2.82
N TYR A 73 -5.49 1.94 2.34
CA TYR A 73 -5.12 2.23 0.94
C TYR A 73 -3.66 2.63 0.73
N THR A 74 -2.81 2.49 1.74
CA THR A 74 -1.35 2.77 1.68
C THR A 74 -0.63 1.90 2.70
#